data_AF-A0A950RW14-F1
#
_entry.id   AF-A0A950RW14-F1
#
_cell.length_a   1.000
_cell.length_b   1.000
_cell.length_c   1.000
_cell.angle_alpha   90.00
_cell.angle_beta   90.00
_cell.angle_gamma   90.00
#
_symmetry.space_group_name_H-M   'P 1'
#
loop_
_entity.id
_entity.type
_entity.pdbx_description
1 polymer ?
#
loop_
_entity_poly.entity_id
_entity_poly.type
_entity_poly.pdbx_seq_one_letter_code
_entity_poly.pdbx_strand_id
1 'polypeptide(L)'
;MPKPALLSTLAADVSGDTLPLTLARLTDEFLQVADLLIDADPSDLDGLAQVQQRLDRSAAAIEGKAGAIAALVREFEARANAAQSEADRIAAHARTAKAHATWLREYLLQNLLALGVDRIQTAVAVVAVREGPPAAEILDEDALPDAFKRVVTSVDKARLRTALMDGEVISGARLTRGRYLSIR
;
A
#
# COMPACT_ATOMS: atom_id res chain seq x y z
N MET A 1 -12.65 -38.84 29.81
CA MET A 1 -11.67 -39.63 29.04
C MET A 1 -12.40 -40.59 28.12
N PRO A 2 -12.28 -40.46 26.80
CA PRO A 2 -12.47 -41.57 25.87
C PRO A 2 -11.16 -41.95 25.15
N LYS A 3 -11.02 -43.25 24.94
CA LYS A 3 -9.86 -44.04 24.51
C LYS A 3 -9.64 -43.91 22.98
N PRO A 4 -8.40 -43.88 22.46
CA PRO A 4 -8.17 -43.79 21.01
C PRO A 4 -8.32 -45.15 20.34
N ALA A 5 -9.05 -45.18 19.23
CA ALA A 5 -9.21 -46.34 18.36
C ALA A 5 -8.04 -46.43 17.37
N LEU A 6 -7.50 -47.64 17.25
CA LEU A 6 -6.46 -48.06 16.33
C LEU A 6 -6.95 -47.95 14.88
N LEU A 7 -6.25 -47.18 14.06
CA LEU A 7 -6.14 -47.45 12.63
C LEU A 7 -4.68 -47.77 12.34
N SER A 8 -4.43 -49.06 12.18
CA SER A 8 -3.16 -49.59 11.69
C SER A 8 -3.02 -49.28 10.20
N THR A 9 -1.78 -49.03 9.80
CA THR A 9 -1.24 -49.40 8.48
C THR A 9 -1.66 -48.49 7.33
N LEU A 10 -0.89 -47.43 7.14
CA LEU A 10 -0.36 -47.14 5.81
C LEU A 10 1.12 -46.86 5.96
N ALA A 11 1.91 -47.77 5.40
CA ALA A 11 3.36 -47.71 5.38
C ALA A 11 3.81 -46.34 4.86
N ALA A 12 4.49 -45.59 5.72
CA ALA A 12 5.28 -44.45 5.33
C ALA A 12 6.55 -44.99 4.69
N ASP A 13 6.54 -45.10 3.36
CA ASP A 13 7.77 -45.04 2.57
C ASP A 13 7.48 -44.53 1.16
N VAL A 14 7.63 -43.22 0.97
CA VAL A 14 8.20 -42.66 -0.26
C VAL A 14 9.07 -41.49 0.18
N SER A 15 10.35 -41.79 0.31
CA SER A 15 11.45 -40.86 0.53
C SER A 15 11.53 -39.80 -0.58
N GLY A 16 11.80 -38.54 -0.22
CA GLY A 16 12.44 -37.55 -1.10
C GLY A 16 11.57 -36.46 -1.73
N ASP A 17 11.39 -35.37 -0.98
CA ASP A 17 11.40 -33.98 -1.49
C ASP A 17 10.17 -33.38 -2.20
N THR A 18 9.05 -33.33 -1.49
CA THR A 18 7.92 -32.42 -1.77
C THR A 18 8.09 -31.07 -1.05
N LEU A 19 9.24 -30.39 -1.20
CA LEU A 19 9.31 -28.97 -0.89
C LEU A 19 8.43 -28.18 -1.88
N PRO A 20 7.56 -27.26 -1.41
CA PRO A 20 6.71 -26.46 -2.28
C PRO A 20 7.58 -25.74 -3.32
N LEU A 21 7.13 -25.66 -4.59
CA LEU A 21 7.91 -25.05 -5.67
C LEU A 21 8.32 -23.61 -5.29
N THR A 22 9.55 -23.42 -4.81
CA THR A 22 10.11 -22.11 -4.44
C THR A 22 11.01 -21.60 -5.57
N LEU A 23 11.23 -20.27 -5.65
CA LEU A 23 12.19 -19.71 -6.60
C LEU A 23 13.61 -20.28 -6.35
N ALA A 24 13.92 -20.62 -5.09
CA ALA A 24 15.16 -21.30 -4.73
C ALA A 24 15.25 -22.71 -5.36
N ARG A 25 14.17 -23.50 -5.36
CA ARG A 25 14.12 -24.82 -6.01
C ARG A 25 14.32 -24.74 -7.52
N LEU A 26 13.73 -23.75 -8.19
CA LEU A 26 13.93 -23.51 -9.63
C LEU A 26 15.36 -23.06 -9.94
N THR A 27 15.99 -22.30 -9.03
CA THR A 27 17.41 -21.92 -9.13
C THR A 27 18.32 -23.16 -9.00
N ASP A 28 17.98 -24.08 -8.09
CA ASP A 28 18.70 -25.34 -7.90
C ASP A 28 18.58 -26.27 -9.10
N GLU A 29 17.38 -26.43 -9.67
CA GLU A 29 17.18 -27.16 -10.94
C GLU A 29 18.00 -26.56 -12.08
N PHE A 30 18.10 -25.23 -12.15
CA PHE A 30 18.88 -24.55 -13.19
C PHE A 30 20.39 -24.80 -13.04
N LEU A 31 20.90 -24.82 -11.81
CA LEU A 31 22.30 -25.17 -11.51
C LEU A 31 22.61 -26.63 -11.87
N GLN A 32 21.71 -27.57 -11.55
CA GLN A 32 21.87 -28.97 -11.94
C GLN A 32 21.84 -29.17 -13.46
N VAL A 33 21.04 -28.37 -14.18
CA VAL A 33 21.04 -28.39 -15.65
C VAL A 33 22.34 -27.81 -16.20
N ALA A 34 22.89 -26.77 -15.57
CA ALA A 34 24.19 -26.21 -15.95
C ALA A 34 25.33 -27.22 -15.74
N ASP A 35 25.34 -27.95 -14.63
CA ASP A 35 26.31 -29.03 -14.38
C ASP A 35 26.19 -30.16 -15.42
N LEU A 36 24.96 -30.58 -15.73
CA LEU A 36 24.71 -31.59 -16.77
C LEU A 36 25.18 -31.14 -18.16
N LEU A 37 25.09 -29.83 -18.44
CA LEU A 37 25.51 -29.23 -19.70
C LEU A 37 27.03 -29.08 -19.79
N ILE A 38 27.72 -28.83 -18.67
CA ILE A 38 29.19 -28.75 -18.61
C ILE A 38 29.83 -30.09 -18.96
N ASP A 39 29.21 -31.20 -18.53
CA ASP A 39 29.70 -32.55 -18.78
C ASP A 39 29.15 -33.19 -20.07
N ALA A 40 28.23 -32.51 -20.79
CA ALA A 40 27.60 -33.04 -22.00
C ALA A 40 28.50 -32.91 -23.24
N ASP A 41 28.64 -33.99 -24.00
CA ASP A 41 29.24 -33.94 -25.34
C ASP A 41 28.28 -33.21 -26.30
N PRO A 42 28.70 -32.14 -27.00
CA PRO A 42 27.86 -31.42 -27.95
C PRO A 42 27.34 -32.27 -29.12
N SER A 43 27.93 -33.44 -29.35
CA SER A 43 27.50 -34.43 -30.35
C SER A 43 26.52 -35.48 -29.79
N ASP A 44 26.30 -35.52 -28.47
CA ASP A 44 25.26 -36.32 -27.82
C ASP A 44 23.91 -35.58 -27.86
N LEU A 45 23.21 -35.76 -28.97
CA LEU A 45 21.92 -35.14 -29.23
C LEU A 45 20.85 -35.58 -28.21
N ASP A 46 20.95 -36.78 -27.64
CA ASP A 46 20.00 -37.29 -26.66
C ASP A 46 20.23 -36.67 -25.26
N GLY A 47 21.49 -36.45 -24.89
CA GLY A 47 21.87 -35.69 -23.69
C GLY A 47 21.41 -34.24 -23.74
N LEU A 48 21.58 -33.58 -24.88
CA LEU A 48 21.13 -32.20 -25.10
C LEU A 48 19.59 -32.07 -25.11
N ALA A 49 18.87 -33.05 -25.67
CA ALA A 49 17.41 -33.08 -25.63
C ALA A 49 16.85 -33.17 -24.20
N GLN A 50 17.51 -33.93 -23.32
CA GLN A 50 17.13 -34.04 -21.91
C GLN A 50 17.37 -32.73 -21.15
N VAL A 51 18.48 -32.03 -21.42
CA VAL A 51 18.76 -30.70 -20.86
C VAL A 51 17.68 -29.69 -21.29
N GLN A 52 17.34 -29.66 -22.58
CA GLN A 52 16.29 -28.78 -23.10
C GLN A 52 14.92 -29.05 -22.44
N GLN A 53 14.53 -30.31 -22.31
CA GLN A 53 13.26 -30.70 -21.68
C GLN A 53 13.19 -30.24 -20.20
N ARG A 54 14.30 -30.28 -19.46
CA ARG A 54 14.36 -29.80 -18.07
C ARG A 54 14.24 -28.27 -17.99
N LEU A 55 14.87 -27.54 -18.92
CA LEU A 55 14.74 -26.08 -19.01
C LEU A 55 13.29 -25.67 -19.31
N ASP A 56 12.64 -26.32 -20.27
CA ASP A 56 11.26 -26.02 -20.67
C ASP A 56 10.26 -26.29 -19.52
N ARG A 57 10.47 -27.36 -18.76
CA ARG A 57 9.68 -27.66 -17.56
C ARG A 57 9.83 -26.59 -16.47
N SER A 58 11.06 -26.12 -16.24
CA SER A 58 11.37 -25.06 -15.27
C SER A 58 10.74 -23.73 -15.67
N ALA A 59 10.83 -23.37 -16.96
CA ALA A 59 10.18 -22.19 -17.51
C ALA A 59 8.65 -22.23 -17.35
N ALA A 60 8.00 -23.34 -17.70
CA ALA A 60 6.55 -23.51 -17.53
C ALA A 60 6.10 -23.41 -16.06
N ALA A 61 6.93 -23.91 -15.13
CA ALA A 61 6.67 -23.79 -13.70
C ALA A 61 6.80 -22.35 -13.18
N ILE A 62 7.78 -21.58 -13.69
CA ILE A 62 7.93 -20.15 -13.39
C ILE A 62 6.73 -19.35 -13.92
N GLU A 63 6.34 -19.58 -15.17
CA GLU A 63 5.18 -18.91 -15.79
C GLU A 63 3.89 -19.23 -15.04
N GLY A 64 3.64 -20.50 -14.71
CA GLY A 64 2.47 -20.91 -13.92
C GLY A 64 2.43 -20.25 -12.55
N LYS A 65 3.57 -20.18 -11.85
CA LYS A 65 3.67 -19.53 -10.55
C LYS A 65 3.54 -18.01 -10.64
N ALA A 66 4.12 -17.39 -11.66
CA ALA A 66 3.97 -15.95 -11.94
C ALA A 66 2.51 -15.61 -12.22
N GLY A 67 1.81 -16.43 -13.02
CA GLY A 67 0.38 -16.31 -13.27
C GLY A 67 -0.47 -16.44 -12.00
N ALA A 68 -0.17 -17.43 -11.15
CA ALA A 68 -0.85 -17.61 -9.86
C ALA A 68 -0.63 -16.42 -8.92
N ILE A 69 0.59 -15.89 -8.83
CA ILE A 69 0.91 -14.70 -8.04
C ILE A 69 0.21 -13.46 -8.61
N ALA A 70 0.19 -13.27 -9.94
CA ALA A 70 -0.49 -12.16 -10.57
C ALA A 70 -2.01 -12.20 -10.33
N ALA A 71 -2.62 -13.39 -10.41
CA ALA A 71 -4.04 -13.58 -10.06
C ALA A 71 -4.30 -13.22 -8.59
N LEU A 72 -3.42 -13.63 -7.68
CA LEU A 72 -3.51 -13.28 -6.26
C LEU A 72 -3.38 -11.78 -6.01
N VAL A 73 -2.44 -11.11 -6.69
CA VAL A 73 -2.29 -9.64 -6.63
C VAL A 73 -3.58 -8.95 -7.07
N ARG A 74 -4.15 -9.34 -8.22
CA ARG A 74 -5.39 -8.77 -8.73
C ARG A 74 -6.57 -8.97 -7.78
N GLU A 75 -6.66 -10.13 -7.15
CA GLU A 75 -7.68 -10.41 -6.13
C GLU A 75 -7.55 -9.44 -4.94
N PHE A 76 -6.34 -9.25 -4.41
CA PHE A 76 -6.12 -8.31 -3.30
C PHE A 76 -6.35 -6.85 -3.69
N GLU A 77 -5.97 -6.44 -4.90
CA GLU A 77 -6.29 -5.10 -5.43
C GLU A 77 -7.79 -4.89 -5.57
N ALA A 78 -8.54 -5.88 -6.09
CA ALA A 78 -9.99 -5.81 -6.19
C ALA A 78 -10.65 -5.69 -4.81
N ARG A 79 -10.21 -6.49 -3.83
CA ARG A 79 -10.66 -6.39 -2.43
C ARG A 79 -10.36 -5.04 -1.81
N ALA A 80 -9.15 -4.51 -2.02
CA ALA A 80 -8.75 -3.21 -1.50
C ALA A 80 -9.60 -2.08 -2.09
N ASN A 81 -9.86 -2.11 -3.40
CA ASN A 81 -10.70 -1.13 -4.08
C ASN A 81 -12.15 -1.18 -3.57
N ALA A 82 -12.71 -2.37 -3.38
CA ALA A 82 -14.05 -2.54 -2.81
C ALA A 82 -14.14 -2.00 -1.38
N ALA A 83 -13.14 -2.30 -0.54
CA ALA A 83 -13.08 -1.80 0.83
C ALA A 83 -12.92 -0.27 0.88
N GLN A 84 -12.09 0.30 0.01
CA GLN A 84 -11.88 1.75 -0.08
C GLN A 84 -13.17 2.48 -0.47
N SER A 85 -13.91 1.97 -1.46
CA SER A 85 -15.19 2.54 -1.87
C SER A 85 -16.20 2.62 -0.71
N GLU A 86 -16.30 1.56 0.09
CA GLU A 86 -17.18 1.55 1.26
C GLU A 86 -16.68 2.48 2.37
N ALA A 87 -15.36 2.53 2.61
CA ALA A 87 -14.75 3.45 3.56
C ALA A 87 -15.02 4.92 3.18
N ASP A 88 -14.89 5.27 1.90
CA ASP A 88 -15.17 6.60 1.38
C ASP A 88 -16.65 6.96 1.53
N ARG A 89 -17.56 6.01 1.28
CA ARG A 89 -19.00 6.19 1.50
C ARG A 89 -19.29 6.50 2.97
N ILE A 90 -18.78 5.70 3.91
CA ILE A 90 -18.96 5.91 5.35
C ILE A 90 -18.33 7.26 5.79
N ALA A 91 -17.14 7.57 5.30
CA ALA A 91 -16.47 8.83 5.58
C ALA A 91 -17.28 10.03 5.08
N ALA A 92 -17.89 9.95 3.90
CA ALA A 92 -18.77 10.98 3.37
C ALA A 92 -19.99 11.19 4.28
N HIS A 93 -20.67 10.12 4.71
CA HIS A 93 -21.78 10.21 5.67
C HIS A 93 -21.34 10.87 6.99
N ALA A 94 -20.18 10.48 7.52
CA ALA A 94 -19.64 11.06 8.74
C ALA A 94 -19.31 12.55 8.57
N ARG A 95 -18.77 12.97 7.42
CA ARG A 95 -18.50 14.37 7.09
C ARG A 95 -19.80 15.18 7.07
N THR A 96 -20.84 14.69 6.40
CA THR A 96 -22.14 15.36 6.36
C THR A 96 -22.77 15.50 7.74
N ALA A 97 -22.77 14.44 8.55
CA ALA A 97 -23.29 14.50 9.92
C ALA A 97 -22.51 15.50 10.79
N LYS A 98 -21.17 15.54 10.68
CA LYS A 98 -20.34 16.54 11.37
C LYS A 98 -20.64 17.96 10.90
N ALA A 99 -20.85 18.17 9.60
CA ALA A 99 -21.21 19.47 9.04
C ALA A 99 -22.55 19.96 9.61
N HIS A 100 -23.59 19.10 9.59
CA HIS A 100 -24.90 19.44 10.19
C HIS A 100 -24.79 19.73 11.68
N ALA A 101 -24.03 18.92 12.43
CA ALA A 101 -23.83 19.14 13.86
C ALA A 101 -23.08 20.46 14.15
N THR A 102 -22.13 20.84 13.30
CA THR A 102 -21.39 22.12 13.40
C THR A 102 -22.33 23.29 13.13
N TRP A 103 -23.08 23.22 12.03
CA TRP A 103 -24.07 24.23 11.69
C TRP A 103 -25.12 24.41 12.79
N LEU A 104 -25.64 23.33 13.38
CA LEU A 104 -26.59 23.40 14.50
C LEU A 104 -26.00 24.05 15.76
N ARG A 105 -24.71 23.81 16.04
CA ARG A 105 -24.02 24.46 17.17
C ARG A 105 -23.87 25.96 16.94
N GLU A 106 -23.44 26.35 15.74
CA GLU A 106 -23.31 27.76 15.35
C GLU A 106 -24.67 28.45 15.38
N TYR A 107 -25.69 27.83 14.78
CA TYR A 107 -27.06 28.33 14.82
C TYR A 107 -27.54 28.54 16.25
N LEU A 108 -27.37 27.55 17.13
CA LEU A 108 -27.75 27.66 18.53
C LEU A 108 -26.98 28.78 19.24
N LEU A 109 -25.66 28.87 19.03
CA LEU A 109 -24.83 29.92 19.61
C LEU A 109 -25.32 31.32 19.20
N GLN A 110 -25.57 31.55 17.91
CA GLN A 110 -26.06 32.84 17.41
C GLN A 110 -27.40 33.23 18.03
N ASN A 111 -28.32 32.27 18.18
CA ASN A 111 -29.61 32.52 18.83
C ASN A 111 -29.46 32.82 20.33
N LEU A 112 -28.60 32.11 21.05
CA LEU A 112 -28.35 32.37 22.47
C LEU A 112 -27.71 33.73 22.72
N LEU A 113 -26.76 34.13 21.87
CA LEU A 113 -26.16 35.46 21.91
C LEU A 113 -27.19 36.55 21.64
N ALA A 114 -28.06 36.37 20.63
CA ALA A 114 -29.12 37.32 20.31
C ALA A 114 -30.16 37.46 21.45
N LEU A 115 -30.39 36.39 22.21
CA LEU A 115 -31.29 36.37 23.37
C LEU A 115 -30.61 36.80 24.68
N GLY A 116 -29.29 36.96 24.69
CA GLY A 116 -28.52 37.24 25.92
C GLY A 116 -28.57 36.12 26.95
N VAL A 117 -28.67 34.86 26.51
CA VAL A 117 -28.78 33.68 27.39
C VAL A 117 -27.47 32.92 27.42
N ASP A 118 -26.77 32.98 28.56
CA ASP A 118 -25.46 32.33 28.71
C ASP A 118 -25.53 30.84 29.08
N ARG A 119 -26.66 30.37 29.64
CA ARG A 119 -26.80 28.98 30.09
C ARG A 119 -28.22 28.48 30.04
N ILE A 120 -28.40 27.28 29.48
CA ILE A 120 -29.66 26.53 29.46
C ILE A 120 -29.41 25.11 29.95
N GLN A 121 -30.22 24.65 30.89
CA GLN A 121 -30.22 23.27 31.36
C GLN A 121 -31.52 22.59 30.95
N THR A 122 -31.39 21.45 30.28
CA THR A 122 -32.51 20.61 29.83
C THR A 122 -32.38 19.21 30.45
N ALA A 123 -33.42 18.38 30.31
CA ALA A 123 -33.38 16.99 30.76
C ALA A 123 -32.30 16.15 30.05
N VAL A 124 -31.86 16.56 28.85
CA VAL A 124 -30.94 15.79 28.01
C VAL A 124 -29.55 16.40 27.90
N ALA A 125 -29.39 17.70 28.14
CA ALA A 125 -28.11 18.40 27.98
C ALA A 125 -28.05 19.72 28.76
N VAL A 126 -26.83 20.14 29.09
CA VAL A 126 -26.52 21.50 29.56
C VAL A 126 -25.79 22.23 28.43
N VAL A 127 -26.33 23.37 28.02
CA VAL A 127 -25.72 24.27 27.02
C VAL A 127 -25.26 25.52 27.74
N ALA A 128 -24.00 25.92 27.52
CA ALA A 128 -23.46 27.15 28.07
C ALA A 128 -22.60 27.86 27.03
N VAL A 129 -22.84 29.16 26.86
CA VAL A 129 -21.97 30.07 26.12
C VAL A 129 -20.78 30.40 27.02
N ARG A 130 -19.57 30.33 26.46
CA ARG A 130 -18.33 30.62 27.18
C ARG A 130 -17.40 31.36 26.23
N GLU A 131 -16.56 32.21 26.80
CA GLU A 131 -15.47 32.81 26.04
C GLU A 131 -14.45 31.74 25.66
N GLY A 132 -14.04 31.75 24.39
CA GLY A 132 -12.93 30.94 23.91
C GLY A 132 -11.59 31.47 24.44
N PRO A 133 -10.50 30.70 24.29
CA PRO A 133 -9.17 31.24 24.55
C PRO A 133 -8.92 32.45 23.63
N PRO A 134 -8.13 33.45 24.09
CA PRO A 134 -7.78 34.60 23.26
C PRO A 134 -7.15 34.13 21.93
N ALA A 135 -7.73 34.58 20.83
CA ALA A 135 -7.21 34.35 19.49
C ALA A 135 -6.69 35.66 18.91
N ALA A 136 -5.53 35.62 18.26
CA ALA A 136 -5.02 36.77 17.52
C ALA A 136 -5.76 36.84 16.17
N GLU A 137 -6.49 37.93 15.95
CA GLU A 137 -7.05 38.26 14.64
C GLU A 137 -6.02 39.08 13.86
N ILE A 138 -5.68 38.62 12.65
CA ILE A 138 -4.79 39.35 11.75
C ILE A 138 -5.64 40.29 10.91
N LEU A 139 -5.53 41.60 11.16
CA LEU A 139 -6.28 42.63 10.41
C LEU A 139 -5.56 43.05 9.13
N ASP A 140 -4.23 43.05 9.16
CA ASP A 140 -3.35 43.36 8.02
C ASP A 140 -2.05 42.57 8.16
N GLU A 141 -1.78 41.68 7.21
CA GLU A 141 -0.60 40.83 7.20
C GLU A 141 0.67 41.60 6.84
N ASP A 142 0.57 42.67 6.03
CA ASP A 142 1.74 43.45 5.59
C ASP A 142 2.24 44.38 6.71
N ALA A 143 1.34 44.87 7.55
CA ALA A 143 1.67 45.65 8.74
C ALA A 143 2.33 44.81 9.87
N LEU A 144 2.26 43.48 9.82
CA LEU A 144 2.87 42.63 10.85
C LEU A 144 4.40 42.61 10.74
N PRO A 145 5.13 42.79 11.86
CA PRO A 145 6.57 42.63 11.88
C PRO A 145 7.02 41.23 11.44
N ASP A 146 8.17 41.14 10.75
CA ASP A 146 8.74 39.89 10.27
C ASP A 146 8.99 38.84 11.38
N ALA A 147 9.13 39.27 12.63
CA ALA A 147 9.24 38.39 13.79
C ALA A 147 8.03 37.44 13.98
N PHE A 148 6.86 37.80 13.45
CA PHE A 148 5.65 36.98 13.48
C PHE A 148 5.39 36.21 12.17
N LYS A 149 6.22 36.43 11.14
CA LYS A 149 6.11 35.81 9.82
C LYS A 149 7.05 34.62 9.71
N ARG A 150 6.62 33.57 9.01
CA ARG A 150 7.45 32.39 8.73
C ARG A 150 7.55 32.18 7.24
N VAL A 151 8.75 32.40 6.69
CA VAL A 151 9.04 32.11 5.28
C VAL A 151 9.40 30.64 5.12
N VAL A 152 8.53 29.87 4.44
CA VAL A 152 8.79 28.47 4.11
C VAL A 152 9.35 28.39 2.68
N THR A 153 10.64 28.15 2.56
CA THR A 153 11.26 27.86 1.26
C THR A 153 11.15 26.36 0.97
N SER A 154 10.46 25.99 -0.11
CA SER A 154 10.30 24.60 -0.54
C SER A 154 10.91 24.40 -1.94
N VAL A 155 11.44 23.19 -2.17
CA VAL A 155 12.02 22.83 -3.46
C VAL A 155 10.91 22.36 -4.39
N ASP A 156 10.80 23.01 -5.55
CA ASP A 156 9.93 22.55 -6.63
C ASP A 156 10.54 21.33 -7.33
N LYS A 157 10.19 20.14 -6.83
CA LYS A 157 10.65 18.87 -7.38
C LYS A 157 10.13 18.60 -8.79
N ALA A 158 9.01 19.20 -9.20
CA ALA A 158 8.45 18.99 -10.54
C ALA A 158 9.29 19.71 -11.58
N ARG A 159 9.57 21.00 -11.36
CA ARG A 159 10.50 21.77 -12.19
C ARG A 159 11.89 21.17 -12.19
N LEU A 160 12.38 20.74 -11.02
CA LEU A 160 13.67 20.05 -10.90
C LEU A 160 13.71 18.76 -11.74
N ARG A 161 12.65 17.95 -11.71
CA ARG A 161 12.57 16.73 -12.51
C ARG A 161 12.57 17.03 -14.01
N THR A 162 11.80 18.01 -14.45
CA THR A 162 11.73 18.42 -15.85
C THR A 162 13.09 18.92 -16.34
N ALA A 163 13.73 19.82 -15.60
CA ALA A 163 15.07 20.33 -15.93
C ALA A 163 16.13 19.20 -16.01
N LEU A 164 16.11 18.26 -15.07
CA LEU A 164 16.99 17.07 -15.11
C LEU A 164 16.66 16.11 -16.26
N MET A 165 15.42 16.07 -16.74
CA MET A 165 15.02 15.29 -17.93
C MET A 165 15.45 15.96 -19.22
N ASP A 166 15.45 17.29 -19.26
CA ASP A 166 15.86 18.12 -20.40
C ASP A 166 17.39 18.22 -20.53
N GLY A 167 18.14 17.62 -19.60
CA GLY A 167 19.59 17.52 -19.63
C GLY A 167 20.33 18.61 -18.88
N GLU A 168 19.63 19.48 -18.14
CA GLU A 168 20.27 20.47 -17.28
C GLU A 168 20.96 19.78 -16.09
N VAL A 169 22.23 20.14 -15.85
CA VAL A 169 22.99 19.65 -14.70
C VAL A 169 22.76 20.59 -13.52
N ILE A 170 21.91 20.18 -12.59
CA ILE A 170 21.62 20.94 -11.37
C ILE A 170 22.43 20.38 -10.21
N SER A 171 23.32 21.20 -9.65
CA SER A 171 24.13 20.83 -8.48
C SER A 171 23.22 20.44 -7.31
N GLY A 172 23.42 19.24 -6.75
CA GLY A 172 22.61 18.72 -5.65
C GLY A 172 21.42 17.83 -6.05
N ALA A 173 21.19 17.58 -7.35
CA ALA A 173 20.12 16.68 -7.80
C ALA A 173 20.59 15.70 -8.88
N ARG A 174 20.06 14.47 -8.86
CA ARG A 174 20.34 13.44 -9.88
C ARG A 174 19.06 12.73 -10.31
N LEU A 175 18.98 12.36 -11.58
CA LEU A 175 17.89 11.50 -12.07
C LEU A 175 18.21 10.04 -11.72
N THR A 176 17.26 9.31 -11.11
CA THR A 176 17.39 7.88 -10.84
C THR A 176 16.13 7.17 -11.34
N ARG A 177 16.28 6.02 -11.99
CA ARG A 177 15.18 5.17 -12.45
C ARG A 177 15.19 3.85 -11.68
N GLY A 178 14.13 3.60 -10.91
CA GLY A 178 13.87 2.28 -10.31
C GLY A 178 13.17 1.35 -11.28
N ARG A 179 13.29 0.04 -11.08
CA ARG A 179 12.47 -0.97 -11.76
C ARG A 179 11.24 -1.26 -10.90
N TYR A 180 10.09 -1.47 -11.51
CA TYR A 180 8.85 -1.83 -10.81
C TYR A 180 8.09 -2.91 -11.62
N LEU A 181 7.24 -3.67 -10.91
CA LEU A 181 6.37 -4.67 -11.53
C LEU A 181 5.05 -4.00 -11.94
N SER A 182 4.59 -4.27 -13.16
CA SER A 182 3.29 -3.80 -13.67
C SER A 182 2.43 -5.02 -14.00
N ILE A 183 1.27 -5.15 -13.35
CA ILE A 183 0.25 -6.16 -13.64
C ILE A 183 -0.96 -5.40 -14.19
N ARG A 184 -1.47 -5.78 -15.37
CA ARG A 184 -2.65 -5.18 -16.01
C ARG A 184 -3.74 -6.23 -16.18
#